data_AF-A0A7K2AK90-F1
#
_entry.id   AF-A0A7K2AK90-F1
#
_cell.length_a   1.000
_cell.length_b   1.000
_cell.length_c   1.000
_cell.angle_alpha   90.00
_cell.angle_beta   90.00
_cell.angle_gamma   90.00
#
_symmetry.space_group_name_H-M   'P 1'
#
loop_
_entity.id
_entity.type
_entity.pdbx_description
1 polymer ?
#
loop_
_entity_poly.entity_id
_entity_poly.type
_entity_poly.pdbx_seq_one_letter_code
_entity_poly.pdbx_strand_id
1 'polypeptide(L)'
;MSKSHIGCIDGQVLEVRREVDQWVIDLDGSEARLSLEAAGRLARMLTPVDRTPKPEPPQPVKPPLSEGESKPARTEGPRYRHYPVTVHDLVQASLLAPLSIVTFRRGGKVHEALVTDEGMLLVGDREFDTPSGAAKHAAGTTSEPGWDVWSIEGKPLADLRWRLLALRFPEPEAGWSEDYIKEKRRVAVRWVEYALGKGLDPGRRDETALADHFGSRGFTESTSALYRHHLRQWFQEYGPLN
;
A
#
# COMPACT_ATOMS: atom_id res chain seq x y z
N MET A 1 -49.02 8.79 3.63
CA MET A 1 -48.09 9.28 2.58
C MET A 1 -46.91 9.95 3.26
N SER A 2 -45.78 9.24 3.42
CA SER A 2 -44.49 9.83 3.81
C SER A 2 -43.41 9.12 3.00
N LYS A 3 -42.67 9.88 2.18
CA LYS A 3 -41.54 9.37 1.38
C LYS A 3 -40.24 9.66 2.13
N SER A 4 -39.47 8.60 2.37
CA SER A 4 -38.14 8.62 2.96
C SER A 4 -37.12 9.29 2.04
N HIS A 5 -36.32 10.20 2.61
CA HIS A 5 -35.09 10.72 2.01
C HIS A 5 -33.94 9.77 2.34
N ILE A 6 -33.49 9.00 1.36
CA ILE A 6 -32.17 8.36 1.35
C ILE A 6 -31.57 8.68 -0.01
N GLY A 7 -30.49 9.46 -0.02
CA GLY A 7 -29.74 9.73 -1.25
C GLY A 7 -28.81 10.92 -1.07
N CYS A 8 -27.57 10.68 -0.62
CA CYS A 8 -26.46 11.63 -0.84
C CYS A 8 -25.07 11.05 -0.47
N ILE A 9 -24.72 9.82 -0.87
CA ILE A 9 -23.34 9.32 -0.69
C ILE A 9 -22.73 8.82 -2.02
N ASP A 10 -23.55 8.35 -2.97
CA ASP A 10 -23.05 7.85 -4.28
C ASP A 10 -22.49 8.94 -5.22
N GLY A 11 -22.78 10.22 -4.96
CA GLY A 11 -22.35 11.32 -5.84
C GLY A 11 -20.86 11.65 -5.75
N GLN A 12 -20.26 11.60 -4.57
CA GLN A 12 -18.87 12.04 -4.37
C GLN A 12 -17.84 11.01 -4.85
N VAL A 13 -18.17 9.72 -4.82
CA VAL A 13 -17.30 8.64 -5.32
C VAL A 13 -17.26 8.62 -6.85
N LEU A 14 -18.36 9.00 -7.52
CA LEU A 14 -18.44 9.07 -8.98
C LEU A 14 -17.68 10.28 -9.56
N GLU A 15 -17.54 11.37 -8.81
CA GLU A 15 -16.87 12.59 -9.29
C GLU A 15 -15.34 12.46 -9.22
N VAL A 16 -14.80 11.88 -8.15
CA VAL A 16 -13.36 11.54 -8.04
C VAL A 16 -12.96 10.53 -9.12
N ARG A 17 -13.82 9.56 -9.41
CA ARG A 17 -13.57 8.55 -10.46
C ARG A 17 -13.53 9.17 -11.86
N ARG A 18 -14.39 10.17 -12.14
CA ARG A 18 -14.35 10.92 -13.42
C ARG A 18 -13.10 11.78 -13.57
N GLU A 19 -12.63 12.42 -12.50
CA GLU A 19 -11.38 13.19 -12.56
C GLU A 19 -10.16 12.29 -12.75
N VAL A 20 -10.10 11.13 -12.09
CA VAL A 20 -9.02 10.16 -12.29
C VAL A 20 -9.08 9.52 -13.69
N ASP A 21 -10.28 9.17 -14.19
CA ASP A 21 -10.45 8.61 -15.53
C ASP A 21 -10.09 9.63 -16.62
N GLN A 22 -10.42 10.92 -16.44
CA GLN A 22 -10.03 11.98 -17.38
C GLN A 22 -8.51 12.23 -17.40
N TRP A 23 -7.80 11.90 -16.31
CA TRP A 23 -6.33 11.99 -16.23
C TRP A 23 -5.61 10.76 -16.81
N VAL A 24 -6.27 9.60 -16.89
CA VAL A 24 -5.74 8.37 -17.50
C VAL A 24 -5.92 8.36 -19.03
N ILE A 25 -6.91 9.08 -19.55
CA ILE A 25 -7.20 9.16 -21.01
C ILE A 25 -6.09 9.87 -21.82
N ASP A 26 -5.15 10.58 -21.18
CA ASP A 26 -3.95 11.12 -21.84
C ASP A 26 -2.78 10.11 -21.95
N LEU A 27 -2.96 8.87 -21.50
CA LEU A 27 -1.99 7.78 -21.62
C LEU A 27 -2.54 6.65 -22.51
N ASP A 28 -1.87 6.48 -23.65
CA ASP A 28 -2.06 5.55 -24.78
C ASP A 28 -3.01 4.33 -24.60
N GLY A 29 -4.01 4.25 -25.49
CA GLY A 29 -5.17 3.35 -25.45
C GLY A 29 -4.93 1.90 -25.87
N SER A 30 -3.93 1.21 -25.29
CA SER A 30 -3.60 -0.19 -25.64
C SER A 30 -4.01 -1.26 -24.60
N GLU A 31 -4.43 -0.88 -23.39
CA GLU A 31 -4.65 -1.83 -22.29
C GLU A 31 -6.06 -2.48 -22.26
N ALA A 32 -7.03 -1.95 -23.00
CA ALA A 32 -8.43 -2.39 -22.94
C ALA A 32 -8.68 -3.83 -23.46
N ARG A 33 -7.72 -4.47 -24.13
CA ARG A 33 -7.89 -5.80 -24.72
C ARG A 33 -7.45 -6.97 -23.82
N LEU A 34 -6.66 -6.74 -22.77
CA LEU A 34 -6.13 -7.82 -21.92
C LEU A 34 -7.07 -8.22 -20.76
N SER A 35 -8.09 -7.41 -20.47
CA SER A 35 -9.00 -7.63 -19.34
C SER A 35 -10.04 -8.74 -19.57
N LEU A 36 -10.39 -9.04 -20.83
CA LEU A 36 -11.47 -10.00 -21.14
C LEU A 36 -11.05 -11.48 -20.97
N GLU A 37 -9.77 -11.83 -21.16
CA GLU A 37 -9.31 -13.21 -20.99
C GLU A 37 -9.08 -13.59 -19.51
N ALA A 38 -8.78 -12.61 -18.65
CA ALA A 38 -8.64 -12.84 -17.21
C ALA A 38 -9.96 -13.22 -16.53
N ALA A 39 -11.08 -12.64 -16.99
CA ALA A 39 -12.41 -12.93 -16.48
C ALA A 39 -12.86 -14.39 -16.75
N GLY A 40 -12.36 -15.02 -17.81
CA GLY A 40 -12.72 -16.40 -18.17
C GLY A 40 -12.10 -17.49 -17.28
N ARG A 41 -10.99 -17.20 -16.58
CA ARG A 41 -10.32 -18.17 -15.69
C ARG A 41 -10.90 -18.22 -14.28
N LEU A 42 -11.47 -17.12 -13.80
CA LEU A 42 -12.02 -17.02 -12.44
C LEU A 42 -13.35 -17.80 -12.27
N ALA A 43 -14.11 -18.01 -13.35
CA ALA A 43 -15.38 -18.74 -13.29
C ALA A 43 -15.23 -20.25 -12.98
N ARG A 44 -14.01 -20.81 -12.96
CA ARG A 44 -13.77 -22.24 -12.69
C ARG A 44 -13.30 -22.55 -11.27
N MET A 45 -12.96 -21.55 -10.45
CA MET A 45 -12.39 -21.78 -9.11
C MET A 45 -13.38 -21.62 -7.95
N LEU A 46 -14.59 -21.12 -8.20
CA LEU A 46 -15.62 -20.92 -7.19
C LEU A 46 -16.61 -22.09 -7.17
N THR A 47 -16.16 -23.25 -6.70
CA THR A 47 -17.09 -24.28 -6.21
C THR A 47 -17.22 -24.14 -4.69
N PRO A 48 -18.44 -24.21 -4.11
CA PRO A 48 -18.63 -24.07 -2.68
C PRO A 48 -17.98 -25.25 -1.94
N VAL A 49 -17.02 -24.99 -1.06
CA VAL A 49 -16.49 -25.97 -0.12
C VAL A 49 -17.38 -25.95 1.12
N ASP A 50 -18.13 -27.03 1.32
CA ASP A 50 -18.95 -27.28 2.51
C ASP A 50 -18.03 -27.43 3.74
N ARG A 51 -17.99 -26.40 4.59
CA ARG A 51 -17.19 -26.37 5.82
C ARG A 51 -18.06 -26.80 7.00
N THR A 52 -18.04 -28.07 7.33
CA THR A 52 -18.52 -28.54 8.64
C THR A 52 -17.54 -28.11 9.74
N PRO A 53 -18.02 -27.60 10.89
CA PRO A 53 -17.15 -27.17 11.99
C PRO A 53 -16.43 -28.37 12.63
N LYS A 54 -15.10 -28.33 12.62
CA LYS A 54 -14.22 -29.30 13.27
C LYS A 54 -14.30 -29.15 14.79
N PRO A 55 -14.53 -30.22 15.57
CA PRO A 55 -14.60 -30.14 17.03
C PRO A 55 -13.27 -29.69 17.64
N GLU A 56 -13.35 -28.77 18.59
CA GLU A 56 -12.24 -28.15 19.29
C GLU A 56 -11.54 -29.17 20.23
N PRO A 57 -10.21 -29.36 20.12
CA PRO A 57 -9.49 -30.27 21.00
C PRO A 57 -9.41 -29.72 22.44
N PRO A 58 -9.42 -30.59 23.47
CA PRO A 58 -9.38 -30.19 24.87
C PRO A 58 -8.08 -29.43 25.18
N GLN A 59 -8.22 -28.27 25.81
CA GLN A 59 -7.09 -27.43 26.15
C GLN A 59 -6.22 -28.10 27.24
N PRO A 60 -4.89 -28.19 27.04
CA PRO A 60 -3.99 -28.74 28.04
C PRO A 60 -3.92 -27.82 29.26
N VAL A 61 -4.14 -28.41 30.44
CA VAL A 61 -4.07 -27.74 31.73
C VAL A 61 -2.64 -27.25 31.95
N LYS A 62 -2.46 -25.92 32.10
CA LYS A 62 -1.14 -25.31 32.36
C LYS A 62 -0.66 -25.69 33.77
N PRO A 63 0.58 -26.19 33.94
CA PRO A 63 1.18 -26.39 35.26
C PRO A 63 1.36 -25.07 36.02
N PRO A 64 1.38 -25.11 37.37
CA PRO A 64 1.63 -23.93 38.19
C PRO A 64 3.05 -23.37 37.95
N LEU A 65 3.11 -22.05 37.83
CA LEU A 65 4.33 -21.27 37.61
C LEU A 65 5.32 -21.44 38.76
N SER A 66 6.52 -21.92 38.43
CA SER A 66 7.70 -21.85 39.30
C SER A 66 8.24 -20.41 39.28
N GLU A 67 8.19 -19.74 40.41
CA GLU A 67 8.81 -18.43 40.64
C GLU A 67 10.32 -18.59 40.83
N GLY A 68 11.13 -17.95 39.99
CA GLY A 68 12.56 -17.78 40.27
C GLY A 68 13.54 -18.02 39.12
N GLU A 69 13.31 -17.45 37.93
CA GLU A 69 14.40 -17.28 36.96
C GLU A 69 14.47 -15.83 36.50
N SER A 70 15.54 -15.16 36.92
CA SER A 70 15.91 -13.81 36.50
C SER A 70 16.11 -13.79 34.99
N LYS A 71 15.17 -13.16 34.28
CA LYS A 71 15.21 -12.95 32.83
C LYS A 71 16.48 -12.20 32.45
N PRO A 72 17.37 -12.74 31.59
CA PRO A 72 18.50 -11.97 31.09
C PRO A 72 17.98 -10.74 30.32
N ALA A 73 18.71 -9.63 30.43
CA ALA A 73 18.40 -8.37 29.77
C ALA A 73 18.10 -8.63 28.28
N ARG A 74 16.86 -8.34 27.85
CA ARG A 74 16.46 -8.36 26.44
C ARG A 74 17.33 -7.33 25.72
N THR A 75 18.32 -7.79 24.96
CA THR A 75 18.96 -6.99 23.93
C THR A 75 17.84 -6.43 23.05
N GLU A 76 17.72 -5.10 22.97
CA GLU A 76 16.70 -4.44 22.14
C GLU A 76 16.86 -4.96 20.71
N GLY A 77 15.94 -5.83 20.29
CA GLY A 77 15.91 -6.33 18.93
C GLY A 77 15.70 -5.19 17.94
N PRO A 78 16.00 -5.40 16.65
CA PRO A 78 15.80 -4.39 15.62
C PRO A 78 14.35 -3.87 15.68
N ARG A 79 14.20 -2.54 15.81
CA ARG A 79 12.89 -1.88 15.84
C ARG A 79 12.20 -2.17 14.51
N TYR A 80 11.09 -2.90 14.56
CA TYR A 80 10.25 -3.12 13.38
C TYR A 80 9.78 -1.75 12.86
N ARG A 81 9.97 -1.50 11.56
CA ARG A 81 9.39 -0.31 10.91
C ARG A 81 7.88 -0.45 10.95
N HIS A 82 7.21 0.40 11.73
CA HIS A 82 5.77 0.52 11.69
C HIS A 82 5.40 1.35 10.47
N TYR A 83 4.61 0.79 9.57
CA TYR A 83 4.11 1.51 8.41
C TYR A 83 2.67 1.96 8.69
N PRO A 84 2.32 3.24 8.48
CA PRO A 84 0.96 3.74 8.72
C PRO A 84 -0.03 3.34 7.60
N VAL A 85 0.32 2.36 6.77
CA VAL A 85 -0.43 1.94 5.59
C VAL A 85 -0.58 0.42 5.63
N THR A 86 -1.77 -0.05 5.30
CA THR A 86 -2.16 -1.47 5.19
C THR A 86 -2.45 -1.84 3.73
N VAL A 87 -2.58 -3.14 3.44
CA VAL A 87 -3.01 -3.60 2.10
C VAL A 87 -4.47 -3.21 1.84
N HIS A 88 -5.31 -3.22 2.87
CA HIS A 88 -6.66 -2.65 2.83
C HIS A 88 -6.68 -1.20 2.33
N ASP A 89 -5.76 -0.35 2.81
CA ASP A 89 -5.70 1.02 2.33
C ASP A 89 -5.40 1.12 0.82
N LEU A 90 -4.56 0.23 0.28
CA LEU A 90 -4.26 0.18 -1.15
C LEU A 90 -5.48 -0.24 -1.98
N VAL A 91 -6.27 -1.19 -1.48
CA VAL A 91 -7.51 -1.64 -2.12
C VAL A 91 -8.56 -0.52 -2.12
N GLN A 92 -8.75 0.16 -0.98
CA GLN A 92 -9.70 1.28 -0.88
C GLN A 92 -9.32 2.45 -1.78
N ALA A 93 -8.02 2.72 -1.93
CA ALA A 93 -7.52 3.74 -2.84
C ALA A 93 -7.53 3.31 -4.32
N SER A 94 -8.00 2.10 -4.63
CA SER A 94 -7.98 1.52 -5.99
C SER A 94 -6.58 1.46 -6.61
N LEU A 95 -5.52 1.44 -5.79
CA LEU A 95 -4.14 1.28 -6.24
C LEU A 95 -3.77 -0.21 -6.41
N LEU A 96 -4.51 -1.08 -5.73
CA LEU A 96 -4.40 -2.52 -5.83
C LEU A 96 -5.80 -3.10 -6.01
N ALA A 97 -6.04 -3.81 -7.11
CA ALA A 97 -7.35 -4.40 -7.37
C ALA A 97 -7.59 -5.60 -6.43
N PRO A 98 -8.80 -5.76 -5.87
CA PRO A 98 -9.16 -7.00 -5.19
C PRO A 98 -9.13 -8.17 -6.17
N LEU A 99 -8.92 -9.37 -5.65
CA LEU A 99 -8.72 -10.62 -6.40
C LEU A 99 -7.47 -10.63 -7.31
N SER A 100 -6.61 -9.63 -7.22
CA SER A 100 -5.31 -9.64 -7.90
C SER A 100 -4.35 -10.63 -7.24
N ILE A 101 -3.42 -11.17 -8.01
CA ILE A 101 -2.38 -12.07 -7.51
C ILE A 101 -1.08 -11.27 -7.39
N VAL A 102 -0.55 -11.17 -6.18
CA VAL A 102 0.80 -10.67 -5.94
C VAL A 102 1.77 -11.84 -5.86
N THR A 103 3.00 -11.62 -6.32
CA THR A 103 4.04 -12.65 -6.38
C THR A 103 5.25 -12.26 -5.56
N PHE A 104 5.94 -13.26 -5.01
CA PHE A 104 7.15 -13.10 -4.23
C PHE A 104 8.15 -14.19 -4.64
N ARG A 105 9.38 -13.81 -4.98
CA ARG A 105 10.44 -14.77 -5.36
C ARG A 105 11.46 -14.96 -4.24
N ARG A 106 11.70 -16.20 -3.82
CA ARG A 106 12.69 -16.54 -2.78
C ARG A 106 13.26 -17.93 -3.03
N GLY A 107 14.58 -18.07 -2.93
CA GLY A 107 15.25 -19.38 -3.06
C GLY A 107 14.92 -20.12 -4.36
N GLY A 108 14.75 -19.39 -5.47
CA GLY A 108 14.37 -19.96 -6.77
C GLY A 108 12.90 -20.38 -6.90
N LYS A 109 12.07 -20.18 -5.86
CA LYS A 109 10.63 -20.44 -5.88
C LYS A 109 9.86 -19.14 -6.04
N VAL A 110 8.71 -19.23 -6.71
CA VAL A 110 7.71 -18.17 -6.79
C VAL A 110 6.58 -18.54 -5.83
N HIS A 111 6.26 -17.62 -4.94
CA HIS A 111 5.13 -17.68 -4.03
C HIS A 111 4.06 -16.72 -4.53
N GLU A 112 2.80 -17.09 -4.36
CA GLU A 112 1.64 -16.31 -4.79
C GLU A 112 0.76 -16.01 -3.59
N ALA A 113 0.15 -14.82 -3.60
CA ALA A 113 -0.91 -14.47 -2.66
C ALA A 113 -2.06 -13.81 -3.41
N LEU A 114 -3.29 -14.21 -3.09
CA LEU A 114 -4.50 -13.55 -3.60
C LEU A 114 -4.82 -12.36 -2.68
N VAL A 115 -5.03 -11.20 -3.26
CA VAL A 115 -5.53 -10.02 -2.55
C VAL A 115 -7.04 -10.19 -2.38
N THR A 116 -7.53 -10.22 -1.15
CA THR A 116 -8.98 -10.29 -0.85
C THR A 116 -9.64 -8.91 -1.01
N ASP A 117 -10.96 -8.85 -1.00
CA ASP A 117 -11.75 -7.62 -1.03
C ASP A 117 -11.60 -6.79 0.25
N GLU A 118 -11.33 -7.43 1.39
CA GLU A 118 -10.97 -6.75 2.65
C GLU A 118 -9.51 -6.25 2.67
N GLY A 119 -8.74 -6.51 1.60
CA GLY A 119 -7.34 -6.15 1.51
C GLY A 119 -6.43 -6.93 2.46
N MET A 120 -6.76 -8.20 2.68
CA MET A 120 -5.88 -9.22 3.25
C MET A 120 -5.13 -9.95 2.13
N LEU A 121 -4.01 -10.59 2.46
CA LEU A 121 -3.28 -11.49 1.56
C LEU A 121 -3.57 -12.95 1.93
N LEU A 122 -4.21 -13.68 1.02
CA LEU A 122 -4.44 -15.12 1.14
C LEU A 122 -3.27 -15.88 0.50
N VAL A 123 -2.49 -16.58 1.33
CA VAL A 123 -1.38 -17.45 0.89
C VAL A 123 -1.74 -18.89 1.22
N GLY A 124 -1.99 -19.71 0.21
CA GLY A 124 -2.50 -21.07 0.40
C GLY A 124 -3.90 -21.04 1.01
N ASP A 125 -4.05 -21.53 2.24
CA ASP A 125 -5.31 -21.59 2.99
C ASP A 125 -5.40 -20.56 4.14
N ARG A 126 -4.43 -19.64 4.22
CA ARG A 126 -4.30 -18.70 5.33
C ARG A 126 -4.26 -17.24 4.91
N GLU A 127 -5.04 -16.42 5.60
CA GLU A 127 -5.10 -14.97 5.40
C GLU A 127 -4.15 -14.22 6.34
N PHE A 128 -3.63 -13.09 5.85
CA PHE A 128 -2.72 -12.21 6.55
C PHE A 128 -3.10 -10.75 6.34
N ASP A 129 -3.11 -9.99 7.44
CA ASP A 129 -3.31 -8.54 7.47
C ASP A 129 -2.05 -7.74 7.11
N THR A 130 -0.89 -8.39 7.20
CA THR A 130 0.41 -7.76 6.97
C THR A 130 1.20 -8.45 5.86
N PRO A 131 1.81 -7.68 4.92
CA PRO A 131 2.68 -8.23 3.88
C PRO A 131 3.84 -9.07 4.42
N SER A 132 4.45 -8.63 5.53
CA SER A 132 5.54 -9.38 6.18
C SER A 132 5.05 -10.68 6.80
N GLY A 133 3.83 -10.72 7.35
CA GLY A 133 3.21 -11.95 7.86
C GLY A 133 3.04 -12.98 6.74
N ALA A 134 2.45 -12.55 5.61
CA ALA A 134 2.29 -13.38 4.42
C ALA A 134 3.63 -13.87 3.86
N ALA A 135 4.63 -12.99 3.73
CA ALA A 135 5.93 -13.35 3.18
C ALA A 135 6.68 -14.38 4.05
N LYS A 136 6.69 -14.19 5.37
CA LYS A 136 7.27 -15.16 6.32
C LYS A 136 6.61 -16.52 6.21
N HIS A 137 5.28 -16.56 6.11
CA HIS A 137 4.54 -17.81 5.96
C HIS A 137 4.88 -18.50 4.63
N ALA A 138 4.87 -17.74 3.52
CA ALA A 138 5.19 -18.23 2.19
C ALA A 138 6.60 -18.82 2.10
N ALA A 139 7.61 -18.11 2.62
CA ALA A 139 9.01 -18.53 2.55
C ALA A 139 9.43 -19.50 3.68
N GLY A 140 8.63 -19.64 4.74
CA GLY A 140 9.00 -20.41 5.92
C GLY A 140 10.16 -19.78 6.71
N THR A 141 10.27 -18.45 6.73
CA THR A 141 11.35 -17.71 7.38
C THR A 141 10.88 -16.91 8.59
N THR A 142 11.83 -16.46 9.42
CA THR A 142 11.53 -15.69 10.64
C THR A 142 11.30 -14.20 10.36
N SER A 143 11.84 -13.67 9.27
CA SER A 143 11.76 -12.25 8.90
C SER A 143 11.81 -12.08 7.39
N GLU A 144 10.87 -11.30 6.85
CA GLU A 144 10.86 -10.86 5.44
C GLU A 144 10.36 -9.41 5.35
N PRO A 145 10.97 -8.57 4.48
CA PRO A 145 10.51 -7.21 4.22
C PRO A 145 9.32 -7.25 3.24
N GLY A 146 8.15 -7.65 3.74
CA GLY A 146 6.95 -7.97 2.94
C GLY A 146 6.57 -6.93 1.89
N TRP A 147 6.65 -5.64 2.22
CA TRP A 147 6.32 -4.55 1.28
C TRP A 147 7.24 -4.53 0.05
N ASP A 148 8.51 -4.87 0.24
CA ASP A 148 9.54 -4.79 -0.79
C ASP A 148 9.58 -6.06 -1.67
N VAL A 149 9.12 -7.20 -1.14
CA VAL A 149 9.26 -8.50 -1.82
C VAL A 149 8.01 -8.97 -2.55
N TRP A 150 6.82 -8.53 -2.12
CA TRP A 150 5.58 -8.78 -2.85
C TRP A 150 5.47 -7.81 -4.01
N SER A 151 5.14 -8.32 -5.19
CA SER A 151 5.02 -7.52 -6.41
C SER A 151 3.78 -7.88 -7.22
N ILE A 152 3.13 -6.86 -7.78
CA ILE A 152 2.07 -6.97 -8.79
C ILE A 152 2.66 -6.51 -10.11
N GLU A 153 2.57 -7.33 -11.16
CA GLU A 153 3.09 -6.97 -12.50
C GLU A 153 4.57 -6.51 -12.49
N GLY A 154 5.37 -7.08 -11.58
CA GLY A 154 6.78 -6.73 -11.40
C GLY A 154 7.05 -5.45 -10.59
N LYS A 155 6.02 -4.72 -10.14
CA LYS A 155 6.15 -3.56 -9.25
C LYS A 155 5.94 -3.96 -7.79
N PRO A 156 6.85 -3.61 -6.87
CA PRO A 156 6.71 -3.96 -5.46
C PRO A 156 5.54 -3.22 -4.81
N LEU A 157 4.93 -3.82 -3.77
CA LEU A 157 3.87 -3.17 -3.00
C LEU A 157 4.35 -1.89 -2.29
N ALA A 158 5.66 -1.79 -2.01
CA ALA A 158 6.28 -0.57 -1.50
C ALA A 158 6.05 0.64 -2.41
N ASP A 159 6.02 0.47 -3.73
CA ASP A 159 5.77 1.56 -4.68
C ASP A 159 4.33 2.06 -4.57
N LEU A 160 3.36 1.14 -4.50
CA LEU A 160 1.95 1.47 -4.30
C LEU A 160 1.72 2.18 -2.96
N ARG A 161 2.44 1.75 -1.92
CA ARG A 161 2.44 2.43 -0.62
C ARG A 161 2.90 3.87 -0.74
N TRP A 162 4.01 4.13 -1.44
CA TRP A 162 4.50 5.50 -1.63
C TRP A 162 3.52 6.39 -2.40
N ARG A 163 2.85 5.83 -3.41
CA ARG A 163 1.78 6.53 -4.15
C ARG A 163 0.62 6.90 -3.24
N LEU A 164 0.15 5.97 -2.40
CA LEU A 164 -0.90 6.26 -1.42
C LEU A 164 -0.51 7.37 -0.44
N LEU A 165 0.71 7.32 0.09
CA LEU A 165 1.22 8.32 1.02
C LEU A 165 1.28 9.71 0.38
N ALA A 166 1.65 9.80 -0.89
CA ALA A 166 1.61 11.06 -1.63
C ALA A 166 0.17 11.59 -1.86
N LEU A 167 -0.80 10.70 -2.10
CA LEU A 167 -2.21 11.08 -2.25
C LEU A 167 -2.83 11.57 -0.93
N ARG A 168 -2.38 11.02 0.21
CA ARG A 168 -2.83 11.45 1.55
C ARG A 168 -2.15 12.74 2.02
N PHE A 169 -0.96 13.07 1.50
CA PHE A 169 -0.22 14.24 1.93
C PHE A 169 -0.72 15.54 1.28
N PRO A 170 -1.04 16.59 2.04
CA PRO A 170 -0.98 16.68 3.51
C PRO A 170 -2.32 16.27 4.13
N GLU A 171 -2.31 15.91 5.42
CA GLU A 171 -3.54 15.98 6.21
C GLU A 171 -4.05 17.43 6.22
N PRO A 172 -5.32 17.68 5.86
CA PRO A 172 -5.84 19.03 5.79
C PRO A 172 -5.90 19.66 7.18
N GLU A 173 -5.12 20.73 7.40
CA GLU A 173 -5.17 21.53 8.61
C GLU A 173 -6.23 22.65 8.52
N ALA A 174 -6.80 23.04 9.66
CA ALA A 174 -7.75 24.13 9.73
C ALA A 174 -7.14 25.44 9.20
N GLY A 175 -7.78 26.04 8.20
CA GLY A 175 -7.36 27.31 7.60
C GLY A 175 -6.54 27.19 6.30
N TRP A 176 -6.19 25.99 5.86
CA TRP A 176 -5.58 25.80 4.54
C TRP A 176 -6.64 25.87 3.44
N SER A 177 -6.33 26.53 2.33
CA SER A 177 -7.21 26.50 1.16
C SER A 177 -7.15 25.14 0.47
N GLU A 178 -8.25 24.77 -0.20
CA GLU A 178 -8.31 23.54 -1.00
C GLU A 178 -7.24 23.51 -2.09
N ASP A 179 -7.01 24.65 -2.77
CA ASP A 179 -5.96 24.78 -3.78
C ASP A 179 -4.56 24.53 -3.23
N TYR A 180 -4.29 24.98 -2.00
CA TYR A 180 -3.01 24.75 -1.35
C TYR A 180 -2.79 23.27 -1.02
N ILE A 181 -3.84 22.58 -0.53
CA ILE A 181 -3.80 21.13 -0.28
C ILE A 181 -3.59 20.37 -1.59
N LYS A 182 -4.33 20.73 -2.65
CA LYS A 182 -4.18 20.15 -3.99
C LYS A 182 -2.76 20.33 -4.53
N GLU A 183 -2.17 21.50 -4.36
CA GLU A 183 -0.81 21.76 -4.84
C GLU A 183 0.23 20.92 -4.08
N LYS A 184 0.12 20.83 -2.75
CA LYS A 184 1.01 19.95 -1.95
C LYS A 184 0.90 18.48 -2.37
N ARG A 185 -0.32 17.97 -2.59
CA ARG A 185 -0.55 16.60 -3.11
C ARG A 185 0.14 16.40 -4.45
N ARG A 186 -0.04 17.35 -5.39
CA ARG A 186 0.60 17.29 -6.71
C ARG A 186 2.12 17.26 -6.62
N VAL A 187 2.71 18.04 -5.73
CA VAL A 187 4.17 18.04 -5.52
C VAL A 187 4.64 16.68 -4.99
N ALA A 188 3.98 16.12 -3.98
CA ALA A 188 4.33 14.80 -3.44
C ALA A 188 4.19 13.69 -4.48
N VAL A 189 3.07 13.65 -5.23
CA VAL A 189 2.85 12.65 -6.29
C VAL A 189 3.93 12.75 -7.37
N ARG A 190 4.23 13.97 -7.84
CA ARG A 190 5.28 14.19 -8.85
C ARG A 190 6.66 13.74 -8.38
N TRP A 191 6.97 13.97 -7.10
CA TRP A 191 8.21 13.50 -6.50
C TRP A 191 8.25 11.97 -6.45
N VAL A 192 7.19 11.32 -5.96
CA VAL A 192 7.12 9.85 -5.89
C VAL A 192 7.32 9.22 -7.27
N GLU A 193 6.59 9.68 -8.30
CA GLU A 193 6.75 9.14 -9.65
C GLU A 193 8.15 9.35 -10.22
N TYR A 194 8.76 10.51 -9.96
CA TYR A 194 10.15 10.76 -10.35
C TYR A 194 11.13 9.83 -9.63
N ALA A 195 11.01 9.70 -8.31
CA ALA A 195 11.89 8.87 -7.50
C ALA A 195 11.81 7.39 -7.91
N LEU A 196 10.60 6.85 -8.04
CA LEU A 196 10.37 5.48 -8.50
C LEU A 196 10.91 5.26 -9.92
N GLY A 197 10.69 6.21 -10.85
CA GLY A 197 11.24 6.15 -12.20
C GLY A 197 12.78 6.18 -12.25
N LYS A 198 13.43 6.67 -11.20
CA LYS A 198 14.90 6.67 -11.04
C LYS A 198 15.42 5.52 -10.18
N GLY A 199 14.55 4.64 -9.67
CA GLY A 199 14.93 3.59 -8.72
C GLY A 199 15.40 4.13 -7.37
N LEU A 200 14.94 5.34 -6.99
CA LEU A 200 15.22 5.97 -5.71
C LEU A 200 14.11 5.63 -4.71
N ASP A 201 14.45 5.54 -3.42
CA ASP A 201 13.48 5.47 -2.34
C ASP A 201 12.78 6.83 -2.19
N PRO A 202 11.47 6.95 -2.46
CA PRO A 202 10.75 8.21 -2.33
C PRO A 202 10.83 8.80 -0.92
N GLY A 203 10.98 7.99 0.13
CA GLY A 203 11.10 8.48 1.50
C GLY A 203 12.47 9.07 1.83
N ARG A 204 13.48 8.87 0.99
CA ARG A 204 14.84 9.34 1.25
C ARG A 204 14.97 10.82 0.90
N ARG A 205 15.43 11.60 1.87
CA ARG A 205 15.80 13.00 1.66
C ARG A 205 17.14 13.11 0.92
N ASP A 206 17.06 13.18 -0.40
CA ASP A 206 18.22 13.41 -1.28
C ASP A 206 18.10 14.78 -1.96
N GLU A 207 18.84 15.77 -1.45
CA GLU A 207 18.78 17.15 -1.97
C GLU A 207 19.33 17.26 -3.41
N THR A 208 20.20 16.34 -3.84
CA THR A 208 20.69 16.29 -5.22
C THR A 208 19.59 15.81 -6.16
N ALA A 209 18.89 14.73 -5.79
CA ALA A 209 17.75 14.23 -6.55
C ALA A 209 16.59 15.23 -6.60
N LEU A 210 16.33 15.96 -5.51
CA LEU A 210 15.37 17.06 -5.51
C LEU A 210 15.77 18.18 -6.47
N ALA A 211 17.05 18.57 -6.48
CA ALA A 211 17.55 19.58 -7.39
C ALA A 211 17.39 19.14 -8.87
N ASP A 212 17.70 17.89 -9.19
CA ASP A 212 17.50 17.32 -10.54
C ASP A 212 16.02 17.27 -10.93
N HIS A 213 15.14 16.82 -10.03
CA HIS A 213 13.70 16.77 -10.25
C HIS A 213 13.12 18.14 -10.62
N PHE A 214 13.49 19.19 -9.88
CA PHE A 214 12.97 20.53 -10.13
C PHE A 214 13.66 21.21 -11.32
N GLY A 215 14.96 21.01 -11.50
CA GLY A 215 15.73 21.56 -12.62
C GLY A 215 15.27 21.04 -13.98
N SER A 216 14.97 19.74 -14.08
CA SER A 216 14.48 19.12 -15.33
C SER A 216 13.11 19.61 -15.79
N ARG A 217 12.34 20.28 -14.91
CA ARG A 217 10.97 20.75 -15.19
C ARG A 217 10.86 22.26 -15.43
N GLY A 218 11.97 22.98 -15.41
CA GLY A 218 11.99 24.42 -15.70
C GLY A 218 11.26 25.28 -14.65
N PHE A 219 11.13 24.81 -13.40
CA PHE A 219 10.57 25.62 -12.34
C PHE A 219 11.49 26.80 -12.00
N THR A 220 10.89 27.92 -11.63
CA THR A 220 11.66 29.05 -11.08
C THR A 220 12.30 28.66 -9.74
N GLU A 221 13.34 29.40 -9.32
CA GLU A 221 13.99 29.16 -8.03
C GLU A 221 13.01 29.33 -6.86
N SER A 222 12.13 30.33 -6.93
CA SER A 222 11.09 30.56 -5.92
C SER A 222 10.10 29.39 -5.80
N THR A 223 9.66 28.85 -6.93
CA THR A 223 8.74 27.70 -6.97
C THR A 223 9.45 26.43 -6.47
N SER A 224 10.70 26.23 -6.88
CA SER A 224 11.52 25.10 -6.45
C SER A 224 11.77 25.14 -4.94
N ALA A 225 12.05 26.31 -4.37
CA ALA A 225 12.22 26.49 -2.93
C ALA A 225 10.94 26.15 -2.16
N LEU A 226 9.78 26.61 -2.64
CA LEU A 226 8.48 26.28 -2.06
C LEU A 226 8.19 24.77 -2.10
N TYR A 227 8.42 24.12 -3.23
CA TYR A 227 8.19 22.68 -3.36
C TYR A 227 9.15 21.84 -2.53
N ARG A 228 10.43 22.23 -2.45
CA ARG A 228 11.39 21.61 -1.52
C ARG A 228 10.92 21.74 -0.07
N HIS A 229 10.36 22.90 0.31
CA HIS A 229 9.78 23.07 1.64
C HIS A 229 8.63 22.09 1.90
N HIS A 230 7.71 21.92 0.94
CA HIS A 230 6.60 20.95 1.07
C HIS A 230 7.09 19.50 1.15
N LEU A 231 8.06 19.09 0.32
CA LEU A 231 8.62 17.74 0.38
C LEU A 231 9.37 17.48 1.68
N ARG A 232 10.03 18.49 2.26
CA ARG A 232 10.64 18.35 3.60
C ARG A 232 9.61 18.06 4.69
N GLN A 233 8.44 18.70 4.63
CA GLN A 233 7.33 18.38 5.54
C GLN A 233 6.86 16.93 5.33
N TRP A 234 6.69 16.51 4.07
CA TRP A 234 6.33 15.13 3.76
C TRP A 234 7.34 14.09 4.28
N PHE A 235 8.65 14.36 4.13
CA PHE A 235 9.70 13.48 4.67
C PHE A 235 9.72 13.43 6.19
N GLN A 236 9.34 14.52 6.88
CA GLN A 236 9.24 14.50 8.34
C GLN A 236 8.09 13.61 8.82
N GLU A 237 7.01 13.55 8.05
CA GLU A 237 5.81 12.79 8.38
C GLU A 237 5.94 11.30 7.99
N TYR A 238 6.50 11.00 6.82
CA TYR A 238 6.52 9.65 6.24
C TYR A 238 7.90 9.09 5.92
N GLY A 239 8.95 9.90 6.04
CA GLY A 239 10.32 9.44 5.82
C GLY A 239 10.75 8.40 6.86
N PRO A 240 11.78 7.60 6.56
CA PRO A 240 12.37 6.73 7.56
C PRO A 240 12.85 7.58 8.74
N LEU A 241 12.47 7.19 9.96
CA LEU A 241 13.04 7.75 11.17
C LEU A 241 14.55 7.46 11.16
N ASN A 242 15.35 8.51 10.98
CA ASN A 242 16.81 8.43 11.08
C ASN A 242 17.25 8.12 12.51
#